data_AF-A0AAW0Y6T8-F1
#
_entry.id   AF-A0AAW0Y6T8-F1
#
_cell.length_a   1.000
_cell.length_b   1.000
_cell.length_c   1.000
_cell.angle_alpha   90.00
_cell.angle_beta   90.00
_cell.angle_gamma   90.00
#
_symmetry.space_group_name_H-M   'P 1'
#
loop_
_entity.id
_entity.type
_entity.pdbx_description
1 polymer ?
#
loop_
_entity_poly.entity_id
_entity_poly.type
_entity_poly.pdbx_seq_one_letter_code
_entity_poly.pdbx_strand_id
1 'polypeptide(L)'
;ICVNARISYLFDHPGTVFYAIFVSFWAVSFLEYWKRKSASLAHHWDCLDFQEEEERPRPEFAAKAPCQERNPITGVREPSFPKSIRTKRIMAGVGLIFIM
;
A
#
# COMPACT_ATOMS: atom_id res chain seq x y z
N ILE A 1 40.13 -1.31 22.54
CA ILE A 1 39.76 -0.78 21.20
C ILE A 1 38.30 -0.35 21.27
N CYS A 2 38.01 0.91 20.92
CA CYS A 2 36.75 1.57 21.25
C CYS A 2 35.66 1.34 20.19
N VAL A 3 34.40 1.17 20.60
CA VAL A 3 33.23 1.00 19.69
C VAL A 3 33.07 2.19 18.74
N ASN A 4 33.38 3.40 19.22
CA ASN A 4 33.36 4.63 18.43
C ASN A 4 34.34 4.60 17.24
N ALA A 5 35.47 3.90 17.36
CA ALA A 5 36.45 3.77 16.28
C ALA A 5 36.02 2.76 15.20
N ARG A 6 35.16 1.78 15.54
CA ARG A 6 34.54 0.87 14.58
C ARG A 6 33.40 1.52 13.80
N ILE A 7 32.68 2.50 14.39
CA ILE A 7 31.69 3.31 13.68
C ILE A 7 32.37 4.24 12.67
N SER A 8 33.51 4.84 13.04
CA SER A 8 34.36 5.57 12.09
C SER A 8 34.81 4.69 10.92
N TYR A 9 35.21 3.44 11.19
CA TYR A 9 35.56 2.46 10.13
C TYR A 9 34.43 2.04 9.19
N LEU A 10 33.17 2.14 9.64
CA LEU A 10 32.01 1.84 8.81
C LEU A 10 31.68 2.98 7.82
N PHE A 11 32.12 4.20 8.13
CA PHE A 11 32.17 5.37 7.24
C PHE A 11 33.50 5.47 6.46
N ASP A 12 34.51 4.63 6.77
CA ASP A 12 35.88 4.72 6.25
C ASP A 12 36.09 4.20 4.80
N HIS A 13 35.03 3.87 4.04
CA HIS A 13 35.09 4.12 2.59
C HIS A 13 34.05 5.18 2.22
N PRO A 14 34.48 6.38 1.80
CA PRO A 14 33.55 7.49 1.53
C PRO A 14 32.44 7.16 0.52
N GLY A 15 32.64 6.14 -0.31
CA GLY A 15 31.68 5.69 -1.32
C GLY A 15 30.36 5.17 -0.76
N THR A 16 30.33 4.63 0.47
CA THR A 16 29.08 4.09 1.05
C THR A 16 28.09 5.18 1.43
N VAL A 17 28.58 6.34 1.88
CA VAL A 17 27.74 7.51 2.18
C VAL A 17 27.16 8.09 0.88
N PHE A 18 27.99 8.26 -0.15
CA PHE A 18 27.53 8.72 -1.46
C PHE A 18 26.53 7.74 -2.08
N TYR A 19 26.78 6.43 -1.94
CA TYR A 19 25.87 5.40 -2.40
C TYR A 19 24.53 5.44 -1.65
N ALA A 20 24.54 5.60 -0.33
CA ALA A 20 23.31 5.72 0.46
C ALA A 20 22.46 6.92 0.02
N ILE A 21 23.09 8.08 -0.16
CA ILE A 21 22.43 9.28 -0.67
C ILE A 21 21.86 9.03 -2.08
N PHE A 22 22.66 8.44 -2.97
CA PHE A 22 22.22 8.09 -4.32
C PHE A 22 21.03 7.12 -4.29
N VAL A 23 21.08 6.08 -3.47
CA VAL A 23 19.99 5.09 -3.33
C VAL A 23 18.73 5.76 -2.78
N SER A 24 18.83 6.69 -1.83
CA SER A 24 17.67 7.44 -1.33
C SER A 24 17.02 8.26 -2.44
N PHE A 25 17.80 9.02 -3.22
CA PHE A 25 17.26 9.78 -4.35
C PHE A 25 16.74 8.90 -5.47
N TRP A 26 17.44 7.82 -5.78
CA TRP A 26 17.04 6.85 -6.79
C TRP A 26 15.73 6.16 -6.40
N ALA A 27 15.58 5.74 -5.14
CA ALA A 27 14.36 5.09 -4.66
C ALA A 27 13.14 6.01 -4.77
N VAL A 28 13.25 7.26 -4.32
CA VAL A 28 12.17 8.24 -4.44
C VAL A 28 11.86 8.53 -5.91
N SER A 29 12.89 8.77 -6.73
CA SER A 29 12.72 9.07 -8.16
C SER A 29 12.09 7.90 -8.91
N PHE A 30 12.51 6.67 -8.60
CA PHE A 30 11.96 5.45 -9.16
C PHE A 30 10.50 5.27 -8.78
N LEU A 31 10.14 5.44 -7.50
CA LEU A 31 8.74 5.30 -7.04
C LEU A 31 7.84 6.37 -7.68
N GLU A 32 8.27 7.63 -7.74
CA GLU A 32 7.48 8.69 -8.36
C GLU A 32 7.37 8.52 -9.88
N TYR A 33 8.46 8.11 -10.56
CA TYR A 33 8.41 7.79 -11.99
C TYR A 33 7.50 6.59 -12.26
N TRP A 34 7.59 5.55 -11.44
CA TRP A 34 6.77 4.36 -11.56
C TRP A 34 5.29 4.67 -11.34
N LYS A 35 4.93 5.50 -10.35
CA LYS A 35 3.55 5.97 -10.16
C LYS A 35 3.00 6.63 -11.42
N ARG A 36 3.77 7.51 -12.06
CA ARG A 36 3.37 8.16 -13.33
C ARG A 36 3.24 7.15 -14.46
N LYS A 37 4.20 6.22 -14.59
CA LYS A 37 4.20 5.21 -15.65
C LYS A 37 3.04 4.23 -15.49
N SER A 38 2.76 3.80 -14.25
CA SER A 38 1.65 2.93 -13.90
C SER A 38 0.32 3.58 -14.21
N ALA A 39 0.12 4.87 -13.90
CA ALA A 39 -1.10 5.60 -14.26
C ALA A 39 -1.27 5.71 -15.79
N SER A 40 -0.19 6.02 -16.52
CA SER A 40 -0.22 6.06 -17.99
C SER A 40 -0.54 4.69 -18.60
N LEU A 41 -0.03 3.61 -18.01
CA LEU A 41 -0.27 2.25 -18.47
C LEU A 41 -1.70 1.79 -18.16
N ALA A 42 -2.19 2.11 -16.95
CA ALA A 42 -3.58 1.85 -16.56
C ALA A 42 -4.55 2.59 -17.50
N HIS A 43 -4.26 3.85 -17.86
CA HIS A 43 -5.06 4.57 -18.86
C HIS A 43 -4.97 3.92 -20.25
N HIS A 44 -3.77 3.51 -20.68
CA HIS A 44 -3.60 2.92 -22.00
C HIS A 44 -4.31 1.57 -22.15
N TRP A 45 -4.37 0.80 -21.06
CA TRP A 45 -5.06 -0.48 -20.99
C TRP A 45 -6.52 -0.36 -20.55
N ASP A 46 -7.04 0.86 -20.38
CA ASP A 46 -8.43 1.12 -19.94
C ASP A 46 -8.78 0.45 -18.59
N CYS A 47 -7.79 0.37 -17.69
CA CYS A 47 -7.90 -0.28 -16.39
C CYS A 47 -7.95 0.73 -15.21
N LEU A 48 -8.19 2.01 -15.47
CA LEU A 48 -8.17 3.04 -14.42
C LEU A 48 -9.26 2.82 -13.35
N ASP A 49 -10.49 2.54 -13.77
CA ASP A 49 -11.66 2.42 -12.88
C ASP A 49 -12.25 0.99 -12.84
N PHE A 50 -11.55 0.02 -13.44
CA PHE A 50 -12.01 -1.37 -13.57
C PHE A 50 -12.40 -2.01 -12.22
N GLN A 51 -11.67 -1.69 -11.15
CA GLN A 51 -11.90 -2.28 -9.83
C GLN A 51 -13.18 -1.78 -9.16
N GLU A 52 -13.64 -0.56 -9.47
CA GLU A 52 -14.87 0.00 -8.89
C GLU A 52 -16.10 -0.33 -9.75
N GLU A 53 -15.95 -0.37 -11.07
CA GLU A 53 -17.07 -0.54 -12.00
C GLU A 53 -17.38 -2.01 -12.33
N GLU A 54 -16.36 -2.86 -12.50
CA GLU A 54 -16.54 -4.16 -13.15
C GLU A 54 -16.20 -5.36 -12.25
N GLU A 55 -15.35 -5.19 -11.24
CA GLU A 55 -14.98 -6.28 -10.33
C GLU A 55 -16.12 -6.67 -9.38
N ARG A 56 -16.63 -7.90 -9.52
CA ARG A 56 -17.68 -8.43 -8.63
C ARG A 56 -17.13 -8.67 -7.22
N PRO A 57 -17.94 -8.45 -6.17
CA PRO A 57 -17.51 -8.72 -4.80
C PRO A 57 -17.15 -10.21 -4.65
N ARG A 58 -16.07 -10.49 -3.91
CA ARG A 58 -15.61 -11.85 -3.64
C ARG A 58 -16.78 -12.69 -3.10
N PRO A 59 -16.98 -13.93 -3.58
CA PRO A 59 -18.18 -14.71 -3.25
C PRO A 59 -18.31 -14.98 -1.75
N GLU A 60 -17.19 -15.23 -1.05
CA GLU A 60 -17.20 -15.41 0.40
C GLU A 60 -17.62 -14.16 1.17
N PHE A 61 -17.28 -12.98 0.66
CA PHE A 61 -17.68 -11.71 1.25
C PHE A 61 -19.17 -11.46 1.01
N ALA A 62 -19.64 -11.69 -0.22
CA ALA A 62 -21.06 -11.56 -0.56
C ALA A 62 -21.95 -12.49 0.28
N ALA A 63 -21.50 -13.72 0.57
CA ALA A 63 -22.25 -14.68 1.39
C ALA A 63 -22.28 -14.33 2.89
N LYS A 64 -21.24 -13.68 3.42
CA LYS A 64 -21.07 -13.38 4.86
C LYS A 64 -21.35 -11.93 5.21
N ALA A 65 -21.68 -11.08 4.24
CA ALA A 65 -21.91 -9.66 4.47
C ALA A 65 -23.15 -9.45 5.36
N PRO A 66 -23.02 -8.71 6.47
CA PRO A 66 -24.12 -8.51 7.41
C PRO A 66 -25.16 -7.48 6.93
N CYS A 67 -24.78 -6.63 5.97
CA CYS A 67 -25.62 -5.53 5.48
C CYS A 67 -25.54 -5.43 3.96
N GLN A 68 -26.63 -4.94 3.36
CA GLN A 68 -26.68 -4.60 1.95
C GLN A 68 -27.03 -3.12 1.85
N GLU A 69 -26.16 -2.33 1.23
CA GLU A 69 -26.28 -0.88 1.15
C GLU A 69 -26.49 -0.48 -0.32
N ARG A 70 -27.22 0.61 -0.53
CA ARG A 70 -27.46 1.11 -1.88
C ARG A 70 -26.28 2.00 -2.27
N ASN A 71 -25.59 1.65 -3.35
CA ASN A 71 -24.52 2.47 -3.89
C ASN A 71 -25.10 3.81 -4.38
N PRO A 72 -24.55 4.96 -3.95
CA PRO A 72 -25.08 6.29 -4.31
C PRO A 72 -24.89 6.66 -5.78
N ILE A 73 -23.97 5.99 -6.49
CA ILE A 73 -23.62 6.29 -7.88
C ILE A 73 -24.39 5.38 -8.83
N THR A 74 -24.32 4.05 -8.62
CA THR A 74 -24.96 3.05 -9.49
C THR A 74 -26.41 2.76 -9.10
N GLY A 75 -26.80 3.06 -7.86
CA GLY A 75 -28.15 2.78 -7.33
C GLY A 75 -28.42 1.30 -7.06
N VAL A 76 -27.47 0.41 -7.34
CA VAL A 76 -27.55 -1.04 -7.12
C VAL A 76 -27.36 -1.35 -5.63
N ARG A 77 -27.99 -2.42 -5.13
CA ARG A 77 -27.83 -2.87 -3.75
C ARG A 77 -26.62 -3.81 -3.65
N GLU A 78 -25.55 -3.35 -3.04
CA GLU A 78 -24.29 -4.08 -2.92
C GLU A 78 -24.07 -4.55 -1.47
N PRO A 79 -23.45 -5.73 -1.26
CA PRO A 79 -23.07 -6.18 0.08
C PRO A 79 -22.08 -5.19 0.70
N SER A 80 -22.41 -4.59 1.85
CA SER A 80 -21.56 -3.62 2.54
C SER A 80 -21.15 -4.11 3.92
N PHE A 81 -19.96 -3.69 4.35
CA PHE A 81 -19.45 -4.00 5.68
C PHE A 81 -19.24 -2.72 6.48
N PRO A 82 -19.80 -2.61 7.70
CA PRO A 82 -19.72 -1.38 8.48
C PRO A 82 -18.25 -1.02 8.77
N LYS A 83 -17.88 0.21 8.38
CA LYS A 83 -16.49 0.71 8.48
C LYS A 83 -15.95 0.64 9.91
N SER A 84 -16.78 0.86 10.93
CA SER A 84 -16.38 0.80 12.35
C SER A 84 -15.90 -0.59 12.77
N ILE A 85 -16.58 -1.65 12.35
CA ILE A 85 -16.19 -3.04 12.65
C ILE A 85 -14.91 -3.38 11.86
N ARG A 86 -14.79 -2.87 10.62
CA ARG A 86 -13.62 -3.13 9.76
C ARG A 86 -12.36 -2.55 10.37
N THR A 87 -12.41 -1.29 10.79
CA THR A 87 -11.26 -0.60 11.39
C THR A 87 -10.85 -1.26 12.71
N LYS A 88 -11.80 -1.72 13.55
CA LYS A 88 -11.48 -2.48 14.78
C LYS A 88 -10.68 -3.76 14.47
N ARG A 89 -11.07 -4.52 13.44
CA ARG A 89 -10.36 -5.72 13.02
C ARG A 89 -8.97 -5.41 12.46
N ILE A 90 -8.85 -4.36 11.64
CA ILE A 90 -7.55 -3.90 11.12
C ILE A 90 -6.63 -3.50 12.27
N MET A 91 -7.13 -2.71 13.23
CA MET A 91 -6.34 -2.29 14.39
C MET A 91 -5.87 -3.48 15.24
N ALA A 92 -6.73 -4.49 15.45
CA ALA A 92 -6.33 -5.71 16.15
C ALA A 92 -5.21 -6.46 15.41
N GLY A 93 -5.31 -6.57 14.08
CA GLY A 93 -4.27 -7.19 13.25
C GLY A 93 -2.95 -6.41 13.27
N VAL A 94 -3.01 -5.08 13.17
CA VAL A 94 -1.84 -4.20 13.29
C VAL A 94 -1.20 -4.36 14.67
N GLY A 95 -1.99 -4.38 15.74
CA GLY A 95 -1.49 -4.60 17.10
C GLY A 95 -0.74 -5.94 17.25
N LEU A 96 -1.22 -7.00 16.60
CA LEU A 96 -0.58 -8.32 16.63
C LEU A 96 0.78 -8.32 15.91
N ILE A 97 0.91 -7.56 14.81
CA ILE A 97 2.20 -7.37 14.10
C ILE A 97 3.20 -6.61 14.99
N PHE A 98 2.76 -5.61 15.75
CA PHE A 98 3.64 -4.86 16.65
C PHE A 98 4.07 -5.63 17.90
N ILE A 99 3.33 -6.68 18.28
CA ILE A 99 3.63 -7.54 19.44
C ILE A 99 4.60 -8.67 19.05
N MET A 100 4.63 -9.08 17.78
CA MET A 100 5.61 -10.02 17.21
C MET A 100 6.98 -9.35 17.06
#